data_AF-A0A6A5TYG1-F1
#
_entry.id   AF-A0A6A5TYG1-F1
#
_cell.length_a   1.000
_cell.length_b   1.000
_cell.length_c   1.000
_cell.angle_alpha   90.00
_cell.angle_beta   90.00
_cell.angle_gamma   90.00
#
_symmetry.space_group_name_H-M   'P 1'
#
loop_
_entity.id
_entity.type
_entity.pdbx_description
1 polymer ?
#
loop_
_entity_poly.entity_id
_entity_poly.type
_entity_poly.pdbx_seq_one_letter_code
_entity_poly.pdbx_strand_id
1 'polypeptide(L)'
;MGLIPFQPADAFPVFKTGDVIIRAELGAEPVTFQLHSSVLIRHSPWFAKAFQFRPPKDHCSNWYLFKLENTGGKVSLVQHDTEGDRPILSHSTASQVVHGVEIKVEDVFENTANRISSTRTTPSTMTARNSSPPVRKVSPKAALACYTQVLGAFYSIPPPISTVNISTALVQAEELVKLAADLGCLHLLRPYLGHVLGEYRQKLFVAIKQDPPRWVRLALSLENKSIYTECLVHLIGAHPKWPWSTGRAALPEDLRRLVFNKAHEVEVARTEIERDLLLINLPYGRNATPPDPTQPGQTETWITVQIIRDQLALRIDSLDRSKEAALHRGKFFRQLRKGTLEVLDLENVRTICQGTMPSTWKDLRDDLKQLKEYVAELVEEIASNELMIDPDTNNIGYLTCAKVGNDDIPWIQTAGSSS
;
A
#
# COMPACT_ATOMS: atom_id res chain seq x y z
N MET A 1 -33.87 40.51 -0.42
CA MET A 1 -33.32 39.14 -0.54
C MET A 1 -32.25 39.17 -1.61
N GLY A 2 -30.97 39.17 -1.21
CA GLY A 2 -29.85 39.28 -2.14
C GLY A 2 -29.45 37.90 -2.67
N LEU A 3 -29.48 37.75 -3.99
CA LEU A 3 -28.98 36.58 -4.70
C LEU A 3 -27.47 36.45 -4.44
N ILE A 4 -27.05 35.31 -3.90
CA ILE A 4 -25.64 34.95 -3.77
C ILE A 4 -25.13 34.61 -5.18
N PRO A 5 -24.10 35.31 -5.71
CA PRO A 5 -23.55 34.98 -7.01
C PRO A 5 -22.87 33.61 -6.95
N PHE A 6 -23.13 32.80 -7.97
CA PHE A 6 -22.56 31.47 -8.15
C PHE A 6 -21.03 31.58 -8.26
N GLN A 7 -20.31 31.01 -7.29
CA GLN A 7 -18.86 30.86 -7.36
C GLN A 7 -18.52 29.72 -8.35
N PRO A 8 -17.48 29.86 -9.19
CA PRO A 8 -16.89 28.70 -9.85
C PRO A 8 -16.44 27.72 -8.76
N ALA A 9 -16.73 26.43 -8.94
CA ALA A 9 -16.44 25.38 -7.97
C ALA A 9 -14.94 25.23 -7.59
N ASP A 10 -14.04 25.95 -8.28
CA ASP A 10 -12.59 25.82 -8.18
C ASP A 10 -11.87 27.00 -7.49
N ALA A 11 -12.58 28.02 -6.98
CA ALA A 11 -11.96 29.19 -6.36
C ALA A 11 -11.86 29.08 -4.83
N PHE A 12 -10.67 29.28 -4.26
CA PHE A 12 -10.47 29.30 -2.81
C PHE A 12 -11.33 30.40 -2.14
N PRO A 13 -12.01 30.14 -1.00
CA PRO A 13 -12.89 31.13 -0.38
C PRO A 13 -12.15 32.39 0.10
N VAL A 14 -12.79 33.56 -0.07
CA VAL A 14 -12.27 34.83 0.44
C VAL A 14 -12.90 35.14 1.80
N PHE A 15 -12.09 35.12 2.85
CA PHE A 15 -12.55 35.41 4.21
C PHE A 15 -12.27 36.87 4.59
N LYS A 16 -13.25 37.77 4.40
CA LYS A 16 -13.11 39.22 4.70
C LYS A 16 -12.65 39.53 6.13
N THR A 17 -12.97 38.64 7.07
CA THR A 17 -12.63 38.75 8.49
C THR A 17 -11.24 38.24 8.83
N GLY A 18 -10.58 37.52 7.92
CA GLY A 18 -9.28 36.90 8.16
C GLY A 18 -8.18 37.92 8.47
N ASP A 19 -7.40 37.62 9.50
CA ASP A 19 -6.27 38.41 10.01
C ASP A 19 -4.91 37.88 9.53
N VAL A 20 -4.90 36.86 8.67
CA VAL A 20 -3.68 36.30 8.07
C VAL A 20 -3.74 36.42 6.56
N ILE A 21 -2.75 37.07 5.96
CA ILE A 21 -2.60 37.18 4.51
C ILE A 21 -1.44 36.29 4.08
N ILE A 22 -1.66 35.38 3.13
CA ILE A 22 -0.61 34.57 2.50
C ILE A 22 -0.53 34.97 1.03
N ARG A 23 0.62 35.48 0.58
CA ARG A 23 0.86 35.83 -0.83
C ARG A 23 1.74 34.78 -1.49
N ALA A 24 1.39 34.39 -2.70
CA ALA A 24 2.16 33.46 -3.52
C ALA A 24 2.44 34.06 -4.89
N GLU A 25 3.72 34.32 -5.18
CA GLU A 25 4.21 34.84 -6.45
C GLU A 25 4.88 33.74 -7.28
N LEU A 26 4.36 32.52 -7.18
CA LEU A 26 4.95 31.29 -7.73
C LEU A 26 4.30 30.85 -9.05
N GLY A 27 3.51 31.71 -9.69
CA GLY A 27 2.77 31.45 -10.92
C GLY A 27 2.75 32.65 -11.87
N ALA A 28 1.94 32.57 -12.94
CA ALA A 28 1.76 33.67 -13.88
C ALA A 28 0.99 34.85 -13.25
N GLU A 29 0.13 34.57 -12.27
CA GLU A 29 -0.62 35.57 -11.51
C GLU A 29 -0.40 35.35 -10.01
N PRO A 30 -0.24 36.44 -9.23
CA PRO A 30 -0.06 36.35 -7.79
C PRO A 30 -1.37 35.90 -7.13
N VAL A 31 -1.29 34.85 -6.30
CA VAL A 31 -2.43 34.35 -5.52
C VAL A 31 -2.33 34.88 -4.10
N THR A 32 -3.43 35.41 -3.55
CA THR A 32 -3.49 35.86 -2.16
C THR A 32 -4.59 35.11 -1.42
N PHE A 33 -4.24 34.52 -0.29
CA PHE A 33 -5.18 33.92 0.66
C PHE A 33 -5.37 34.85 1.85
N GLN A 34 -6.61 34.99 2.31
CA GLN A 34 -6.94 35.68 3.55
C GLN A 34 -7.58 34.69 4.51
N LEU A 35 -6.91 34.34 5.59
CA LEU A 35 -7.25 33.26 6.52
C LEU A 35 -7.32 33.78 7.96
N HIS A 36 -7.70 32.93 8.90
CA HIS A 36 -7.86 33.26 10.32
C HIS A 36 -6.74 32.60 11.15
N SER A 37 -5.97 33.40 11.89
CA SER A 37 -4.91 32.92 12.78
C SER A 37 -5.45 31.92 13.81
N SER A 38 -6.65 32.18 14.36
CA SER A 38 -7.32 31.30 15.33
C SER A 38 -7.56 29.89 14.78
N VAL A 39 -7.92 29.75 13.50
CA VAL A 39 -8.13 28.45 12.85
C VAL A 39 -6.79 27.76 12.58
N LEU A 40 -5.80 28.51 12.07
CA LEU A 40 -4.48 27.98 11.76
C LEU A 40 -3.75 27.50 13.02
N ILE A 41 -3.74 28.29 14.09
CA ILE A 41 -3.13 27.96 15.39
C ILE A 41 -3.75 26.68 15.97
N ARG A 42 -5.07 26.57 15.92
CA ARG A 42 -5.80 25.43 16.50
C ARG A 42 -5.38 24.10 15.90
N HIS A 43 -5.02 24.08 14.61
CA HIS A 43 -4.73 22.85 13.88
C HIS A 43 -3.29 22.75 13.40
N SER A 44 -2.39 23.64 13.82
CA SER A 44 -0.98 23.58 13.41
C SER A 44 -0.06 24.16 14.48
N PRO A 45 0.82 23.33 15.07
CA PRO A 45 1.85 23.81 15.98
C PRO A 45 2.89 24.67 15.23
N TRP A 46 3.08 24.44 13.93
CA TRP A 46 3.93 25.28 13.10
C TRP A 46 3.40 26.72 13.06
N PHE A 47 2.11 26.90 12.76
CA PHE A 47 1.47 28.21 12.77
C PHE A 47 1.46 28.81 14.18
N ALA A 48 1.12 28.02 15.21
CA ALA A 48 1.19 28.47 16.60
C ALA A 48 2.56 29.05 16.97
N LYS A 49 3.64 28.37 16.57
CA LYS A 49 5.01 28.86 16.76
C LYS A 49 5.29 30.10 15.92
N ALA A 50 4.93 30.11 14.64
CA ALA A 50 5.14 31.25 13.75
C ALA A 50 4.51 32.54 14.30
N PHE A 51 3.27 32.45 14.81
CA PHE A 51 2.58 33.61 15.38
C PHE A 51 3.15 34.08 16.73
N GLN A 52 3.84 33.21 17.49
CA GLN A 52 4.46 33.60 18.77
C GLN A 52 5.71 34.47 18.59
N PHE A 53 6.40 34.40 17.45
CA PHE A 53 7.68 35.09 17.25
C PHE A 53 7.56 36.62 17.00
N ARG A 54 6.41 37.27 17.24
CA ARG A 54 6.33 38.74 17.49
C ARG A 54 5.01 39.25 18.10
N PRO A 55 5.11 40.14 19.11
CA PRO A 55 4.30 41.37 19.24
C PRO A 55 5.23 42.63 19.18
N PRO A 56 4.71 43.87 19.06
CA PRO A 56 4.84 44.74 17.88
C PRO A 56 6.02 45.73 17.92
N LYS A 57 6.59 46.06 16.75
CA LYS A 57 7.31 47.33 16.56
C LYS A 57 6.35 48.50 16.25
N ASP A 58 5.10 48.23 15.87
CA ASP A 58 4.04 49.22 15.69
C ASP A 58 2.70 48.71 16.24
N HIS A 59 2.05 49.48 17.10
CA HIS A 59 0.78 49.16 17.75
C HIS A 59 -0.45 49.18 16.81
N CYS A 60 -0.26 49.19 15.48
CA CYS A 60 -1.36 49.38 14.51
C CYS A 60 -1.77 48.13 13.71
N SER A 61 -0.92 47.10 13.59
CA SER A 61 -1.23 45.96 12.71
C SER A 61 -1.76 44.75 13.48
N ASN A 62 -3.08 44.60 13.55
CA ASN A 62 -3.77 43.42 14.10
C ASN A 62 -3.81 42.24 13.08
N TRP A 63 -2.81 42.09 12.22
CA TRP A 63 -2.79 41.09 11.14
C TRP A 63 -1.37 40.61 10.78
N TYR A 64 -1.30 39.44 10.14
CA TYR A 64 -0.05 38.73 9.79
C TYR A 64 0.12 38.58 8.28
N LEU A 65 1.36 38.67 7.79
CA LEU A 65 1.72 38.43 6.39
C LEU A 65 2.68 37.25 6.26
N PHE A 66 2.36 36.31 5.36
CA PHE A 66 3.25 35.27 4.90
C PHE A 66 3.44 35.36 3.39
N LYS A 67 4.61 34.94 2.93
CA LYS A 67 4.91 34.76 1.52
C LYS A 67 5.35 33.33 1.25
N LEU A 68 4.89 32.78 0.14
CA LEU A 68 5.37 31.53 -0.40
C LEU A 68 6.61 31.80 -1.25
N GLU A 69 7.78 31.43 -0.72
CA GLU A 69 9.07 31.75 -1.31
C GLU A 69 9.88 30.48 -1.63
N ASN A 70 10.69 30.54 -2.69
CA ASN A 70 11.60 29.45 -3.04
C ASN A 70 12.92 29.61 -2.27
N THR A 71 12.99 29.01 -1.10
CA THR A 71 14.18 28.98 -0.24
C THR A 71 14.96 27.69 -0.48
N GLY A 72 16.15 27.79 -1.10
CA GLY A 72 17.04 26.64 -1.28
C GLY A 72 16.48 25.52 -2.17
N GLY A 73 15.62 25.85 -3.16
CA GLY A 73 15.00 24.88 -4.06
C GLY A 73 13.73 24.22 -3.50
N LYS A 74 13.26 24.65 -2.32
CA LYS A 74 11.98 24.23 -1.71
C LYS A 74 11.09 25.46 -1.52
N VAL A 75 9.84 25.35 -1.94
CA VAL A 75 8.82 26.37 -1.66
C VAL A 75 8.39 26.25 -0.20
N SER A 76 8.55 27.33 0.57
CA SER A 76 8.22 27.40 1.99
C SER A 76 7.40 28.65 2.32
N LEU A 77 6.62 28.58 3.40
CA LEU A 77 5.96 29.75 3.98
C LEU A 77 6.96 30.52 4.85
N VAL A 78 7.21 31.77 4.48
CA VAL A 78 8.07 32.71 5.22
C VAL A 78 7.21 33.84 5.76
N GLN A 79 7.34 34.15 7.04
CA GLN A 79 6.63 35.27 7.65
C GLN A 79 7.34 36.59 7.32
N HIS A 80 6.57 37.62 7.00
CA HIS A 80 7.06 38.96 6.68
C HIS A 80 6.45 40.00 7.62
N ASP A 81 7.14 41.14 7.73
CA ASP A 81 6.65 42.30 8.47
C ASP A 81 5.44 42.93 7.74
N THR A 82 4.48 43.43 8.52
CA THR A 82 3.28 44.10 8.01
C THR A 82 3.46 45.61 8.07
N GLU A 83 3.14 46.30 6.97
CA GLU A 83 3.12 47.77 6.90
C GLU A 83 1.69 48.23 6.58
N GLY A 84 1.19 49.20 7.36
CA GLY A 84 -0.11 49.82 7.14
C GLY A 84 -1.34 48.96 7.46
N ASP A 85 -2.50 49.45 7.02
CA ASP A 85 -3.79 48.81 7.25
C ASP A 85 -3.92 47.47 6.51
N ARG A 86 -4.71 46.55 7.10
CA ARG A 86 -4.97 45.23 6.52
C ARG A 86 -5.62 45.38 5.13
N PRO A 87 -5.04 44.79 4.07
CA PRO A 87 -5.65 44.83 2.74
C PRO A 87 -6.97 44.08 2.74
N ILE A 88 -8.05 44.74 2.31
CA ILE A 88 -9.36 44.11 2.11
C ILE A 88 -9.37 43.51 0.71
N LEU A 89 -9.41 42.17 0.62
CA LEU A 89 -9.61 41.50 -0.67
C LEU A 89 -11.07 41.70 -1.12
N SER A 90 -11.29 42.59 -2.08
CA SER A 90 -12.53 42.68 -2.84
C SER A 90 -12.37 41.92 -4.16
N HIS A 91 -13.37 41.14 -4.57
CA HIS A 91 -13.39 40.55 -5.92
C HIS A 91 -13.19 41.65 -6.97
N SER A 92 -12.07 41.62 -7.68
CA SER A 92 -11.90 42.46 -8.87
C SER A 92 -12.48 41.68 -10.05
N THR A 93 -13.60 42.15 -10.57
CA THR A 93 -14.24 41.66 -11.79
C THR A 93 -13.41 42.07 -13.01
N ALA A 94 -12.47 41.22 -13.43
CA ALA A 94 -11.79 41.25 -14.74
C ALA A 94 -11.03 39.92 -14.86
N SER A 95 -11.14 39.04 -15.86
CA SER A 95 -11.83 38.90 -17.16
C SER A 95 -11.98 37.37 -17.36
N GLN A 96 -12.94 36.78 -18.08
CA GLN A 96 -13.22 36.92 -19.49
C GLN A 96 -14.62 36.37 -19.81
N VAL A 97 -15.32 37.12 -20.65
CA VAL A 97 -16.44 36.69 -21.49
C VAL A 97 -15.96 35.61 -22.46
N VAL A 98 -16.63 34.46 -22.50
CA VAL A 98 -16.72 33.63 -23.71
C VAL A 98 -18.18 33.27 -23.92
N HIS A 99 -18.63 33.51 -25.16
CA HIS A 99 -19.98 33.34 -25.65
C HIS A 99 -20.66 32.01 -25.28
N GLY A 100 -21.98 32.09 -25.10
CA GLY A 100 -22.83 30.96 -24.81
C GLY A 100 -22.90 29.93 -25.94
N VAL A 101 -23.19 28.69 -25.54
CA VAL A 101 -23.86 27.70 -26.36
C VAL A 101 -24.82 26.94 -25.45
N GLU A 102 -26.03 26.75 -25.97
CA GLU A 102 -27.20 26.15 -25.36
C GLU A 102 -26.97 24.71 -24.89
N ILE A 103 -27.65 24.36 -23.79
CA ILE A 103 -27.84 22.99 -23.31
C ILE A 103 -28.90 22.33 -24.19
N LYS A 104 -28.60 21.14 -24.72
CA LYS A 104 -29.62 20.16 -25.08
C LYS A 104 -29.25 18.79 -24.54
N VAL A 105 -30.24 18.17 -23.92
CA VAL A 105 -30.20 16.90 -23.19
C VAL A 105 -30.60 15.75 -24.13
N GLU A 106 -30.11 14.56 -23.79
CA GLU A 106 -30.61 13.19 -24.05
C GLU A 106 -30.11 12.37 -25.27
N ASP A 107 -29.45 11.27 -24.88
CA ASP A 107 -29.48 9.87 -25.32
C ASP A 107 -29.36 9.46 -26.81
N VAL A 108 -28.43 8.52 -27.07
CA VAL A 108 -28.70 7.10 -27.43
C VAL A 108 -27.39 6.43 -27.92
N PHE A 109 -27.25 5.15 -27.57
CA PHE A 109 -26.28 4.14 -28.01
C PHE A 109 -25.83 4.23 -29.48
N GLU A 110 -24.55 3.93 -29.76
CA GLU A 110 -24.17 2.80 -30.61
C GLU A 110 -22.66 2.51 -30.68
N ASN A 111 -22.36 1.21 -30.83
CA ASN A 111 -21.07 0.58 -31.09
C ASN A 111 -20.41 1.11 -32.38
N THR A 112 -19.07 1.25 -32.41
CA THR A 112 -18.28 0.80 -33.57
C THR A 112 -16.83 0.47 -33.18
N ALA A 113 -16.36 -0.64 -33.74
CA ALA A 113 -15.08 -1.28 -33.52
C ALA A 113 -13.89 -0.63 -34.28
N ASN A 114 -12.69 -0.99 -33.80
CA ASN A 114 -11.42 -1.19 -34.52
C ASN A 114 -10.85 -0.08 -35.42
N ARG A 115 -9.63 0.39 -35.08
CA ARG A 115 -8.48 0.19 -35.99
C ARG A 115 -7.12 0.25 -35.29
N ILE A 116 -6.36 -0.82 -35.52
CA ILE A 116 -4.95 -1.06 -35.21
C ILE A 116 -4.07 -0.14 -36.05
N SER A 117 -2.98 0.37 -35.47
CA SER A 117 -1.72 0.58 -36.20
C SER A 117 -0.53 0.51 -35.25
N SER A 118 0.23 -0.57 -35.43
CA SER A 118 1.53 -0.87 -34.85
C SER A 118 2.63 -0.06 -35.53
N THR A 119 3.62 0.41 -34.77
CA THR A 119 5.00 0.56 -35.26
C THR A 119 5.98 0.08 -34.18
N ARG A 120 7.01 -0.65 -34.63
CA ARG A 120 7.94 -1.46 -33.84
C ARG A 120 9.37 -1.14 -34.30
N THR A 121 10.26 -0.71 -33.41
CA THR A 121 11.74 -0.75 -33.55
C THR A 121 12.38 -0.38 -32.19
N THR A 122 12.77 -1.35 -31.35
CA THR A 122 14.09 -2.03 -31.19
C THR A 122 15.20 -1.22 -30.48
N PRO A 123 16.10 -1.91 -29.75
CA PRO A 123 16.63 -1.45 -28.45
C PRO A 123 18.10 -1.01 -28.50
N SER A 124 18.54 -0.23 -27.50
CA SER A 124 19.96 0.01 -27.24
C SER A 124 20.32 -0.04 -25.75
N THR A 125 21.43 -0.74 -25.55
CA THR A 125 22.15 -1.22 -24.38
C THR A 125 22.58 -0.17 -23.35
N MET A 126 22.73 -0.66 -22.12
CA MET A 126 23.14 -0.01 -20.88
C MET A 126 24.51 0.69 -20.93
N THR A 127 24.60 1.82 -20.23
CA THR A 127 25.78 2.15 -19.40
C THR A 127 25.28 2.73 -18.08
N ALA A 128 25.53 1.99 -17.00
CA ALA A 128 25.30 2.42 -15.63
C ALA A 128 26.41 3.40 -15.21
N ARG A 129 26.02 4.59 -14.74
CA ARG A 129 26.87 5.43 -13.89
C ARG A 129 26.05 5.93 -12.71
N ASN A 130 26.61 5.68 -11.53
CA ASN A 130 26.20 6.18 -10.24
C ASN A 130 25.81 7.66 -10.32
N SER A 131 24.53 7.94 -10.13
CA SER A 131 24.05 9.25 -9.72
C SER A 131 22.95 9.02 -8.70
N SER A 132 23.16 9.56 -7.51
CA SER A 132 22.11 9.82 -6.53
C SER A 132 20.87 10.38 -7.24
N PRO A 133 19.65 9.94 -6.90
CA PRO A 133 18.46 10.38 -7.63
C PRO A 133 18.37 11.90 -7.61
N PRO A 134 18.17 12.56 -8.77
CA PRO A 134 18.02 14.00 -8.79
C PRO A 134 16.80 14.37 -7.96
N VAL A 135 16.99 15.28 -7.00
CA VAL A 135 15.88 15.91 -6.27
C VAL A 135 14.95 16.49 -7.32
N ARG A 136 13.80 15.84 -7.53
CA ARG A 136 12.80 16.27 -8.51
C ARG A 136 12.34 17.66 -8.07
N LYS A 137 12.80 18.72 -8.74
CA LYS A 137 12.41 20.10 -8.44
C LYS A 137 10.90 20.20 -8.64
N VAL A 138 10.14 20.31 -7.55
CA VAL A 138 8.69 20.54 -7.61
C VAL A 138 8.46 21.87 -8.31
N SER A 139 7.61 21.90 -9.33
CA SER A 139 7.34 23.15 -10.02
C SER A 139 6.67 24.15 -9.06
N PRO A 140 6.99 25.45 -9.14
CA PRO A 140 6.35 26.47 -8.30
C PRO A 140 4.82 26.41 -8.33
N LYS A 141 4.23 26.10 -9.50
CA LYS A 141 2.79 25.89 -9.68
C LYS A 141 2.24 24.68 -8.92
N ALA A 142 2.95 23.54 -8.94
CA ALA A 142 2.54 22.34 -8.20
C ALA A 142 2.64 22.55 -6.68
N ALA A 143 3.69 23.24 -6.23
CA ALA A 143 3.81 23.62 -4.83
C ALA A 143 2.66 24.52 -4.39
N LEU A 144 2.34 25.57 -5.16
CA LEU A 144 1.19 26.44 -4.88
C LEU A 144 -0.11 25.66 -4.80
N ALA A 145 -0.37 24.76 -5.76
CA ALA A 145 -1.57 23.91 -5.72
C ALA A 145 -1.63 23.05 -4.45
N CYS A 146 -0.52 22.45 -4.03
CA CYS A 146 -0.43 21.67 -2.80
C CYS A 146 -0.70 22.53 -1.55
N TYR A 147 -0.13 23.73 -1.47
CA TYR A 147 -0.44 24.68 -0.38
C TYR A 147 -1.91 25.09 -0.37
N THR A 148 -2.51 25.42 -1.53
CA THR A 148 -3.94 25.74 -1.63
C THR A 148 -4.80 24.62 -1.05
N GLN A 149 -4.46 23.37 -1.35
CA GLN A 149 -5.19 22.18 -0.89
C GLN A 149 -5.05 21.96 0.62
N VAL A 150 -3.83 22.06 1.17
CA VAL A 150 -3.61 21.91 2.62
C VAL A 150 -4.25 23.06 3.40
N LEU A 151 -4.15 24.30 2.91
CA LEU A 151 -4.82 25.45 3.51
C LEU A 151 -6.35 25.31 3.45
N GLY A 152 -6.89 24.72 2.38
CA GLY A 152 -8.31 24.42 2.25
C GLY A 152 -8.79 23.43 3.31
N ALA A 153 -7.96 22.45 3.66
CA ALA A 153 -8.29 21.45 4.68
C ALA A 153 -8.52 22.06 6.08
N PHE A 154 -7.90 23.21 6.41
CA PHE A 154 -8.19 23.96 7.65
C PHE A 154 -9.64 24.48 7.71
N TYR A 155 -10.29 24.60 6.56
CA TYR A 155 -11.66 25.09 6.38
C TYR A 155 -12.60 23.99 5.88
N SER A 156 -12.25 22.72 6.10
CA SER A 156 -13.03 21.56 5.66
C SER A 156 -13.28 21.51 4.15
N ILE A 157 -12.39 22.10 3.35
CA ILE A 157 -12.42 22.00 1.89
C ILE A 157 -11.60 20.76 1.49
N PRO A 158 -12.21 19.75 0.86
CA PRO A 158 -11.52 18.51 0.53
C PRO A 158 -10.49 18.76 -0.58
N PRO A 159 -9.27 18.20 -0.47
CA PRO A 159 -8.29 18.28 -1.54
C PRO A 159 -8.73 17.44 -2.75
N PRO A 160 -8.59 17.91 -4.01
CA PRO A 160 -8.99 17.19 -5.21
C PRO A 160 -8.00 16.05 -5.51
N ILE A 161 -8.22 14.91 -4.87
CA ILE A 161 -7.51 13.65 -5.13
C ILE A 161 -8.21 12.92 -6.27
N SER A 162 -7.44 12.30 -7.16
CA SER A 162 -8.01 11.43 -8.19
C SER A 162 -8.81 10.32 -7.53
N THR A 163 -10.03 10.10 -7.99
CA THR A 163 -10.87 8.94 -7.63
C THR A 163 -10.84 7.85 -8.69
N VAL A 164 -10.22 8.13 -9.84
CA VAL A 164 -10.18 7.24 -11.02
C VAL A 164 -8.83 6.55 -11.16
N ASN A 165 -7.72 7.28 -10.95
CA ASN A 165 -6.37 6.76 -11.16
C ASN A 165 -5.60 6.68 -9.83
N ILE A 166 -5.43 5.45 -9.34
CA ILE A 166 -4.76 5.19 -8.06
C ILE A 166 -3.30 5.63 -8.03
N SER A 167 -2.58 5.55 -9.16
CA SER A 167 -1.19 5.98 -9.24
C SER A 167 -1.08 7.49 -9.09
N THR A 168 -2.01 8.23 -9.68
CA THR A 168 -2.12 9.68 -9.51
C THR A 168 -2.53 10.02 -8.07
N ALA A 169 -3.54 9.32 -7.53
CA ALA A 169 -4.00 9.53 -6.16
C ALA A 169 -2.89 9.30 -5.13
N LEU A 170 -2.06 8.26 -5.33
CA LEU A 170 -0.90 7.97 -4.48
C LEU A 170 0.11 9.12 -4.48
N VAL A 171 0.49 9.63 -5.65
CA VAL A 171 1.43 10.76 -5.75
C VAL A 171 0.85 12.01 -5.08
N GLN A 172 -0.42 12.32 -5.32
CA GLN A 172 -1.09 13.47 -4.71
C GLN A 172 -1.15 13.32 -3.17
N ALA A 173 -1.50 12.13 -2.67
CA ALA A 173 -1.55 11.86 -1.24
C ALA A 173 -0.16 11.99 -0.59
N GLU A 174 0.90 11.49 -1.22
CA GLU A 174 2.28 11.62 -0.74
C GLU A 174 2.72 13.09 -0.65
N GLU A 175 2.39 13.91 -1.65
CA GLU A 175 2.72 15.33 -1.66
C GLU A 175 1.98 16.11 -0.56
N LEU A 176 0.69 15.85 -0.40
CA LEU A 176 -0.13 16.49 0.65
C LEU A 176 0.32 16.07 2.05
N VAL A 177 0.55 14.78 2.26
CA VAL A 177 1.04 14.25 3.55
C VAL A 177 2.38 14.88 3.90
N LYS A 178 3.30 15.02 2.95
CA LYS A 178 4.59 15.66 3.20
C LYS A 178 4.41 17.11 3.65
N LEU A 179 3.59 17.89 2.96
CA LEU A 179 3.36 19.29 3.31
C LEU A 179 2.62 19.44 4.65
N ALA A 180 1.58 18.64 4.88
CA ALA A 180 0.83 18.66 6.12
C ALA A 180 1.67 18.19 7.32
N ALA A 181 2.62 17.28 7.12
CA ALA A 181 3.60 16.91 8.14
C ALA A 181 4.52 18.09 8.49
N ASP A 182 5.04 18.80 7.48
CA ASP A 182 5.88 19.99 7.67
C ASP A 182 5.14 21.11 8.44
N LEU A 183 3.82 21.26 8.19
CA LEU A 183 2.96 22.22 8.90
C LEU A 183 2.35 21.66 10.19
N GLY A 184 2.59 20.40 10.54
CA GLY A 184 2.03 19.76 11.74
C GLY A 184 0.50 19.68 11.77
N CYS A 185 -0.14 19.52 10.61
CA CYS A 185 -1.60 19.48 10.46
C CYS A 185 -2.10 18.19 9.79
N LEU A 186 -1.34 17.09 9.90
CA LEU A 186 -1.68 15.80 9.29
C LEU A 186 -3.07 15.29 9.65
N HIS A 187 -3.52 15.49 10.89
CA HIS A 187 -4.83 15.03 11.39
C HIS A 187 -6.02 15.56 10.59
N LEU A 188 -5.87 16.69 9.90
CA LEU A 188 -6.90 17.23 9.00
C LEU A 188 -7.09 16.37 7.74
N LEU A 189 -6.02 15.74 7.27
CA LEU A 189 -6.01 14.98 6.01
C LEU A 189 -6.24 13.49 6.21
N ARG A 190 -5.88 12.91 7.37
CA ARG A 190 -5.94 11.46 7.60
C ARG A 190 -7.32 10.85 7.29
N PRO A 191 -8.45 11.38 7.82
CA PRO A 191 -9.75 10.77 7.58
C PRO A 191 -10.15 10.83 6.11
N TYR A 192 -9.89 11.98 5.46
CA TYR A 192 -10.23 12.20 4.06
C TYR A 192 -9.41 11.29 3.13
N LEU A 193 -8.08 11.30 3.26
CA LEU A 193 -7.21 10.49 2.42
C LEU A 193 -7.44 8.99 2.67
N GLY A 194 -7.68 8.60 3.92
CA GLY A 194 -8.07 7.23 4.24
C GLY A 194 -9.36 6.80 3.55
N HIS A 195 -10.38 7.67 3.54
CA HIS A 195 -11.64 7.43 2.84
C HIS A 195 -11.45 7.29 1.33
N VAL A 196 -10.85 8.30 0.67
CA VAL A 196 -10.66 8.31 -0.78
C VAL A 196 -9.82 7.12 -1.26
N LEU A 197 -8.75 6.78 -0.56
CA LEU A 197 -7.96 5.59 -0.89
C LEU A 197 -8.77 4.30 -0.72
N GLY A 198 -9.61 4.23 0.32
CA GLY A 198 -10.51 3.11 0.56
C GLY A 198 -11.56 2.89 -0.54
N GLU A 199 -12.00 3.96 -1.23
CA GLU A 199 -12.97 3.86 -2.33
C GLU A 199 -12.46 3.03 -3.52
N TYR A 200 -11.14 2.89 -3.68
CA TYR A 200 -10.54 2.02 -4.69
C TYR A 200 -10.78 0.52 -4.43
N ARG A 201 -11.13 0.12 -3.21
CA ARG A 201 -11.43 -1.27 -2.82
C ARG A 201 -10.33 -2.24 -3.28
N GLN A 202 -10.68 -3.27 -4.05
CA GLN A 202 -9.75 -4.27 -4.57
C GLN A 202 -8.60 -3.67 -5.40
N LYS A 203 -8.83 -2.56 -6.12
CA LYS A 203 -7.77 -1.89 -6.88
C LYS A 203 -6.68 -1.33 -5.97
N LEU A 204 -7.01 -0.94 -4.73
CA LEU A 204 -6.04 -0.49 -3.73
C LEU A 204 -5.07 -1.61 -3.38
N PHE A 205 -5.58 -2.77 -2.99
CA PHE A 205 -4.77 -3.91 -2.56
C PHE A 205 -3.91 -4.47 -3.70
N VAL A 206 -4.44 -4.50 -4.93
CA VAL A 206 -3.64 -4.82 -6.13
C VAL A 206 -2.50 -3.81 -6.34
N ALA A 207 -2.74 -2.51 -6.11
CA ALA A 207 -1.69 -1.49 -6.19
C ALA A 207 -0.68 -1.58 -5.04
N ILE A 208 -1.12 -1.97 -3.84
CA ILE A 208 -0.25 -2.24 -2.69
C ILE A 208 0.75 -3.33 -3.03
N LYS A 209 0.28 -4.47 -3.56
CA LYS A 209 1.14 -5.59 -3.97
C LYS A 209 2.30 -5.18 -4.90
N GLN A 210 2.10 -4.18 -5.75
CA GLN A 210 3.14 -3.72 -6.69
C GLN A 210 4.32 -3.02 -6.01
N ASP A 211 4.09 -2.31 -4.91
CA ASP A 211 5.14 -1.64 -4.14
C ASP A 211 4.75 -1.41 -2.66
N PRO A 212 4.60 -2.49 -1.85
CA PRO A 212 4.24 -2.39 -0.44
C PRO A 212 5.12 -1.43 0.38
N PRO A 213 6.46 -1.36 0.17
CA PRO A 213 7.30 -0.41 0.90
C PRO A 213 6.94 1.06 0.65
N ARG A 214 6.40 1.42 -0.51
CA ARG A 214 5.91 2.78 -0.77
C ARG A 214 4.61 3.06 -0.03
N TRP A 215 3.67 2.12 -0.11
CA TRP A 215 2.37 2.24 0.55
C TRP A 215 2.45 2.23 2.07
N VAL A 216 3.36 1.45 2.68
CA VAL A 216 3.51 1.41 4.14
C VAL A 216 3.98 2.75 4.71
N ARG A 217 4.81 3.50 3.97
CA ARG A 217 5.25 4.85 4.38
C ARG A 217 4.08 5.83 4.39
N LEU A 218 3.21 5.75 3.40
CA LEU A 218 1.97 6.52 3.38
C LEU A 218 1.06 6.09 4.54
N ALA A 219 0.89 4.79 4.75
CA ALA A 219 0.05 4.23 5.81
C ALA A 219 0.50 4.66 7.21
N LEU A 220 1.81 4.69 7.46
CA LEU A 220 2.40 5.21 8.72
C LEU A 220 2.00 6.67 8.95
N SER A 221 2.04 7.51 7.92
CA SER A 221 1.71 8.93 8.04
C SER A 221 0.20 9.16 8.21
N LEU A 222 -0.61 8.35 7.53
CA LEU A 222 -2.06 8.38 7.58
C LEU A 222 -2.64 7.66 8.81
N GLU A 223 -1.83 6.90 9.54
CA GLU A 223 -2.28 5.98 10.60
C GLU A 223 -3.39 5.02 10.11
N ASN A 224 -3.29 4.59 8.85
CA ASN A 224 -4.28 3.74 8.22
C ASN A 224 -3.95 2.25 8.47
N LYS A 225 -4.70 1.63 9.40
CA LYS A 225 -4.51 0.22 9.79
C LYS A 225 -4.63 -0.75 8.60
N SER A 226 -5.64 -0.59 7.74
CA SER A 226 -5.88 -1.55 6.64
C SER A 226 -4.73 -1.56 5.63
N ILE A 227 -4.26 -0.39 5.18
CA ILE A 227 -3.14 -0.30 4.24
C ILE A 227 -1.85 -0.81 4.90
N TYR A 228 -1.63 -0.46 6.17
CA TYR A 228 -0.43 -0.87 6.91
C TYR A 228 -0.36 -2.39 7.08
N THR A 229 -1.44 -3.03 7.52
CA THR A 229 -1.53 -4.48 7.68
C THR A 229 -1.31 -5.21 6.36
N GLU A 230 -1.98 -4.79 5.28
CA GLU A 230 -1.77 -5.39 3.94
C GLU A 230 -0.29 -5.31 3.53
N CYS A 231 0.33 -4.14 3.70
CA CYS A 231 1.75 -3.97 3.35
C CYS A 231 2.64 -4.88 4.18
N LEU A 232 2.41 -5.00 5.49
CA LEU A 232 3.21 -5.84 6.37
C LEU A 232 3.15 -7.32 5.96
N VAL A 233 1.98 -7.86 5.63
CA VAL A 233 1.85 -9.26 5.19
C VAL A 233 2.73 -9.52 3.96
N HIS A 234 2.73 -8.61 2.97
CA HIS A 234 3.61 -8.72 1.80
C HIS A 234 5.11 -8.66 2.17
N LEU A 235 5.50 -7.69 3.01
CA LEU A 235 6.89 -7.47 3.44
C LEU A 235 7.44 -8.67 4.21
N ILE A 236 6.63 -9.23 5.12
CA ILE A 236 6.97 -10.40 5.94
C ILE A 236 7.07 -11.64 5.05
N GLY A 237 6.05 -11.89 4.23
CA GLY A 237 5.98 -13.08 3.39
C GLY A 237 7.12 -13.19 2.38
N ALA A 238 7.52 -12.07 1.77
CA ALA A 238 8.59 -12.07 0.78
C ALA A 238 10.01 -12.03 1.38
N HIS A 239 10.16 -11.76 2.69
CA HIS A 239 11.47 -11.66 3.33
C HIS A 239 12.25 -13.00 3.19
N PRO A 240 13.58 -12.98 2.94
CA PRO A 240 14.48 -11.83 2.83
C PRO A 240 14.52 -11.19 1.44
N LYS A 241 13.69 -11.65 0.49
CA LYS A 241 13.62 -11.07 -0.85
C LYS A 241 12.97 -9.69 -0.85
N TRP A 242 13.21 -8.98 -1.94
CA TRP A 242 12.76 -7.61 -2.14
C TRP A 242 12.57 -7.34 -3.62
N PRO A 243 11.45 -7.81 -4.18
CA PRO A 243 11.17 -7.65 -5.60
C PRO A 243 10.66 -6.25 -5.97
N TRP A 244 10.62 -5.30 -5.02
CA TRP A 244 10.02 -3.98 -5.20
C TRP A 244 11.03 -2.89 -5.51
N SER A 245 10.57 -1.85 -6.21
CA SER A 245 11.38 -0.71 -6.63
C SER A 245 11.77 0.20 -5.47
N THR A 246 10.89 0.40 -4.48
CA THR A 246 11.21 1.20 -3.30
C THR A 246 12.18 0.43 -2.41
N GLY A 247 13.42 0.94 -2.29
CA GLY A 247 14.48 0.24 -1.57
C GLY A 247 14.24 0.12 -0.05
N ARG A 248 14.77 -0.94 0.56
CA ARG A 248 14.63 -1.23 2.02
C ARG A 248 15.01 -0.05 2.91
N ALA A 249 16.06 0.69 2.56
CA ALA A 249 16.55 1.83 3.33
C ALA A 249 15.54 2.98 3.43
N ALA A 250 14.49 3.00 2.58
CA ALA A 250 13.41 3.98 2.68
C ALA A 250 12.46 3.71 3.86
N LEU A 251 12.53 2.53 4.48
CA LEU A 251 11.72 2.17 5.64
C LEU A 251 12.39 2.53 6.97
N PRO A 252 11.62 3.00 7.97
CA PRO A 252 12.12 3.19 9.33
C PRO A 252 12.78 1.93 9.90
N GLU A 253 13.81 2.10 10.73
CA GLU A 253 14.55 0.98 11.33
C GLU A 253 13.64 0.06 12.15
N ASP A 254 12.74 0.63 12.95
CA ASP A 254 11.82 -0.15 13.78
C ASP A 254 10.89 -1.02 12.94
N LEU A 255 10.41 -0.50 11.80
CA LEU A 255 9.61 -1.27 10.85
C LEU A 255 10.41 -2.40 10.21
N ARG A 256 11.68 -2.15 9.86
CA ARG A 256 12.55 -3.20 9.29
C ARG A 256 12.81 -4.31 10.31
N ARG A 257 13.01 -3.96 11.58
CA ARG A 257 13.16 -4.93 12.68
C ARG A 257 11.89 -5.73 12.91
N LEU A 258 10.73 -5.08 12.89
CA LEU A 258 9.43 -5.75 12.98
C LEU A 258 9.26 -6.79 11.87
N VAL A 259 9.49 -6.39 10.60
CA VAL A 259 9.41 -7.31 9.45
C VAL A 259 10.37 -8.49 9.62
N PHE A 260 11.60 -8.24 10.06
CA PHE A 260 12.57 -9.31 10.31
C PHE A 260 12.09 -10.30 11.37
N ASN A 261 11.62 -9.80 12.53
CA ASN A 261 11.15 -10.65 13.63
C ASN A 261 9.95 -11.50 13.22
N LYS A 262 8.93 -10.88 12.60
CA LYS A 262 7.72 -11.57 12.15
C LYS A 262 8.00 -12.55 11.01
N ALA A 263 8.94 -12.22 10.11
CA ALA A 263 9.39 -13.16 9.08
C ALA A 263 10.11 -14.36 9.68
N HIS A 264 10.87 -14.17 10.77
CA HIS A 264 11.49 -15.28 11.49
C HIS A 264 10.44 -16.20 12.14
N GLU A 265 9.38 -15.65 12.75
CA GLU A 265 8.27 -16.45 13.28
C GLU A 265 7.62 -17.33 12.20
N VAL A 266 7.34 -16.75 11.02
CA VAL A 266 6.78 -17.48 9.88
C VAL A 266 7.74 -18.56 9.37
N GLU A 267 9.04 -18.28 9.36
CA GLU A 267 10.07 -19.24 8.93
C GLU A 267 10.20 -20.44 9.89
N VAL A 268 10.10 -20.19 11.20
CA VAL A 268 10.07 -21.26 12.22
C VAL A 268 8.85 -22.15 12.01
N ALA A 269 7.66 -21.56 11.90
CA ALA A 269 6.42 -22.31 11.64
C ALA A 269 6.51 -23.11 10.32
N ARG A 270 7.03 -22.51 9.24
CA ARG A 270 7.28 -23.19 7.96
C ARG A 270 8.19 -24.41 8.14
N THR A 271 9.29 -24.26 8.88
CA THR A 271 10.25 -25.35 9.11
C THR A 271 9.62 -26.50 9.88
N GLU A 272 8.79 -26.20 10.89
CA GLU A 272 8.08 -27.22 11.65
C GLU A 272 7.06 -27.98 10.79
N ILE A 273 6.27 -27.27 9.98
CA ILE A 273 5.30 -27.90 9.07
C ILE A 273 6.00 -28.74 8.01
N GLU A 274 7.10 -28.28 7.43
CA GLU A 274 7.87 -29.09 6.46
C GLU A 274 8.45 -30.35 7.08
N ARG A 275 8.96 -30.28 8.31
CA ARG A 275 9.36 -31.48 9.04
C ARG A 275 8.19 -32.44 9.20
N ASP A 276 7.02 -31.93 9.59
CA ASP A 276 5.85 -32.75 9.86
C ASP A 276 5.29 -33.38 8.57
N LEU A 277 5.38 -32.67 7.44
CA LEU A 277 5.08 -33.19 6.10
C LEU A 277 5.97 -34.38 5.71
N LEU A 278 7.25 -34.37 6.11
CA LEU A 278 8.17 -35.48 5.85
C LEU A 278 7.93 -36.68 6.79
N LEU A 279 7.19 -36.48 7.87
CA LEU A 279 6.90 -37.50 8.89
C LEU A 279 5.46 -38.05 8.81
N ILE A 280 4.70 -37.71 7.77
CA ILE A 280 3.31 -38.18 7.57
C ILE A 280 3.21 -39.72 7.59
N ASN A 281 2.25 -40.29 8.32
CA ASN A 281 1.93 -41.72 8.31
C ASN A 281 0.41 -41.94 8.19
N LEU A 282 0.01 -43.09 7.63
CA LEU A 282 -1.35 -43.62 7.72
C LEU A 282 -1.42 -44.72 8.80
N PRO A 283 -2.59 -44.98 9.42
CA PRO A 283 -3.90 -44.38 9.11
C PRO A 283 -4.18 -43.01 9.74
N TYR A 284 -3.42 -42.54 10.74
CA TYR A 284 -3.76 -41.28 11.46
C TYR A 284 -2.56 -40.41 11.89
N GLY A 285 -1.77 -39.92 10.93
CA GLY A 285 -0.93 -38.73 11.11
C GLY A 285 0.42 -38.93 11.81
N ARG A 286 1.00 -37.82 12.30
CA ARG A 286 2.37 -37.74 12.86
C ARG A 286 2.64 -38.69 14.04
N ASN A 287 1.59 -39.09 14.77
CA ASN A 287 1.66 -39.99 15.93
C ASN A 287 1.16 -41.41 15.62
N ALA A 288 0.79 -41.71 14.37
CA ALA A 288 0.39 -43.06 13.99
C ALA A 288 1.60 -43.98 13.89
N THR A 289 1.40 -45.24 14.31
CA THR A 289 2.36 -46.31 14.02
C THR A 289 2.50 -46.41 12.50
N PRO A 290 3.72 -46.26 11.94
CA PRO A 290 3.94 -46.43 10.51
C PRO A 290 3.44 -47.80 10.06
N PRO A 291 2.86 -47.93 8.84
CA PRO A 291 2.51 -49.22 8.29
C PRO A 291 3.76 -50.13 8.28
N ASP A 292 3.62 -51.36 8.74
CA ASP A 292 4.72 -52.33 8.75
C ASP A 292 4.75 -53.04 7.38
N PRO A 293 5.76 -52.80 6.53
CA PRO A 293 5.81 -53.38 5.20
C PRO A 293 5.96 -54.90 5.21
N THR A 294 6.31 -55.50 6.36
CA THR A 294 6.42 -56.96 6.53
C THR A 294 5.06 -57.63 6.80
N GLN A 295 4.02 -56.85 7.13
CA GLN A 295 2.68 -57.38 7.38
C GLN A 295 1.87 -57.47 6.08
N PRO A 296 1.13 -58.57 5.85
CA PRO A 296 0.26 -58.71 4.68
C PRO A 296 -0.80 -57.59 4.63
N GLY A 297 -0.94 -56.94 3.48
CA GLY A 297 -1.92 -55.88 3.24
C GLY A 297 -1.54 -54.49 3.73
N GLN A 298 -0.35 -54.30 4.32
CA GLN A 298 0.17 -52.98 4.70
C GLN A 298 1.29 -52.47 3.78
N THR A 299 1.86 -53.35 2.95
CA THR A 299 2.96 -53.02 2.04
C THR A 299 2.54 -51.94 1.02
N GLU A 300 1.34 -52.04 0.46
CA GLU A 300 0.81 -51.09 -0.52
C GLU A 300 0.64 -49.68 0.06
N THR A 301 0.06 -49.60 1.26
CA THR A 301 -0.10 -48.33 1.99
C THR A 301 1.24 -47.76 2.40
N TRP A 302 2.17 -48.60 2.88
CA TRP A 302 3.54 -48.17 3.19
C TRP A 302 4.23 -47.56 1.96
N ILE A 303 4.17 -48.22 0.80
CA ILE A 303 4.74 -47.72 -0.46
C ILE A 303 4.12 -46.37 -0.83
N THR A 304 2.80 -46.25 -0.73
CA THR A 304 2.09 -44.99 -1.03
C THR A 304 2.58 -43.85 -0.14
N VAL A 305 2.71 -44.09 1.17
CA VAL A 305 3.27 -43.11 2.12
C VAL A 305 4.71 -42.72 1.74
N GLN A 306 5.57 -43.68 1.39
CA GLN A 306 6.95 -43.37 1.02
C GLN A 306 7.04 -42.56 -0.28
N ILE A 307 6.21 -42.86 -1.28
CA ILE A 307 6.18 -42.10 -2.54
C ILE A 307 5.81 -40.64 -2.25
N ILE A 308 4.77 -40.38 -1.44
CA ILE A 308 4.38 -39.00 -1.13
C ILE A 308 5.51 -38.28 -0.38
N ARG A 309 6.13 -38.92 0.63
CA ARG A 309 7.26 -38.34 1.36
C ARG A 309 8.42 -37.97 0.44
N ASP A 310 8.78 -38.87 -0.46
CA ASP A 310 9.84 -38.64 -1.45
C ASP A 310 9.50 -37.46 -2.37
N GLN A 311 8.27 -37.39 -2.89
CA GLN A 311 7.83 -36.28 -3.73
C GLN A 311 7.82 -34.93 -2.98
N LEU A 312 7.41 -34.93 -1.70
CA LEU A 312 7.48 -33.75 -0.85
C LEU A 312 8.94 -33.33 -0.58
N ALA A 313 9.82 -34.29 -0.27
CA ALA A 313 11.24 -34.03 -0.03
C ALA A 313 11.92 -33.43 -1.26
N LEU A 314 11.70 -34.00 -2.44
CA LEU A 314 12.20 -33.47 -3.71
C LEU A 314 11.70 -32.05 -3.97
N ARG A 315 10.42 -31.79 -3.65
CA ARG A 315 9.85 -30.45 -3.84
C ARG A 315 10.41 -29.43 -2.87
N ILE A 316 10.61 -29.80 -1.61
CA ILE A 316 11.22 -28.95 -0.58
C ILE A 316 12.69 -28.66 -0.93
N ASP A 317 13.47 -29.68 -1.30
CA ASP A 317 14.87 -29.51 -1.72
C ASP A 317 14.98 -28.60 -2.96
N SER A 318 14.09 -28.78 -3.94
CA SER A 318 14.01 -27.89 -5.11
C SER A 318 13.76 -26.43 -4.73
N LEU A 319 12.89 -26.18 -3.72
CA LEU A 319 12.65 -24.84 -3.21
C LEU A 319 13.86 -24.31 -2.44
N ASP A 320 14.50 -25.10 -1.60
CA ASP A 320 15.68 -24.69 -0.82
C ASP A 320 16.88 -24.32 -1.70
N ARG A 321 17.09 -25.05 -2.82
CA ARG A 321 18.14 -24.72 -3.80
C ARG A 321 17.85 -23.45 -4.59
N SER A 322 16.57 -23.05 -4.68
CA SER A 322 16.20 -21.85 -5.42
C SER A 322 16.59 -20.60 -4.64
N LYS A 323 17.31 -19.69 -5.30
CA LYS A 323 17.53 -18.36 -4.72
C LYS A 323 16.20 -17.67 -4.45
N GLU A 324 15.14 -17.93 -5.20
CA GLU A 324 13.83 -17.29 -5.06
C GLU A 324 12.83 -18.11 -4.21
N ALA A 325 13.32 -19.00 -3.34
CA ALA A 325 12.50 -19.86 -2.49
C ALA A 325 11.34 -19.11 -1.80
N ALA A 326 11.66 -18.01 -1.12
CA ALA A 326 10.68 -17.20 -0.38
C ALA A 326 9.52 -16.74 -1.27
N LEU A 327 9.77 -16.45 -2.56
CA LEU A 327 8.76 -15.98 -3.52
C LEU A 327 7.87 -17.11 -4.09
N HIS A 328 8.13 -18.37 -3.74
CA HIS A 328 7.39 -19.52 -4.28
C HIS A 328 6.80 -20.46 -3.23
N ARG A 329 7.27 -20.39 -1.97
CA ARG A 329 6.82 -21.28 -0.89
C ARG A 329 5.32 -21.20 -0.60
N GLY A 330 4.74 -20.00 -0.58
CA GLY A 330 3.31 -19.86 -0.33
C GLY A 330 2.45 -20.54 -1.40
N LYS A 331 2.86 -20.48 -2.68
CA LYS A 331 2.17 -21.22 -3.75
C LYS A 331 2.22 -22.73 -3.49
N PHE A 332 3.37 -23.25 -3.06
CA PHE A 332 3.52 -24.67 -2.74
C PHE A 332 2.56 -25.12 -1.63
N PHE A 333 2.52 -24.42 -0.48
CA PHE A 333 1.61 -24.78 0.61
C PHE A 333 0.13 -24.64 0.23
N ARG A 334 -0.24 -23.62 -0.56
CA ARG A 334 -1.62 -23.49 -1.06
C ARG A 334 -2.01 -24.60 -2.04
N GLN A 335 -1.07 -25.08 -2.86
CA GLN A 335 -1.30 -26.24 -3.73
C GLN A 335 -1.49 -27.53 -2.91
N LEU A 336 -0.73 -27.71 -1.83
CA LEU A 336 -0.93 -28.82 -0.89
C LEU A 336 -2.30 -28.76 -0.24
N ARG A 337 -2.70 -27.59 0.29
CA ARG A 337 -4.04 -27.39 0.89
C ARG A 337 -5.19 -27.70 -0.07
N LYS A 338 -5.05 -27.31 -1.34
CA LYS A 338 -6.06 -27.57 -2.38
C LYS A 338 -6.02 -29.00 -2.93
N GLY A 339 -5.00 -29.79 -2.59
CA GLY A 339 -4.77 -31.13 -3.16
C GLY A 339 -4.41 -31.13 -4.66
N THR A 340 -4.01 -29.97 -5.20
CA THR A 340 -3.76 -29.74 -6.64
C THR A 340 -2.28 -29.88 -7.01
N LEU A 341 -1.48 -30.51 -6.16
CA LEU A 341 -0.08 -30.76 -6.47
C LEU A 341 0.01 -31.92 -7.46
N GLU A 342 0.28 -31.61 -8.73
CA GLU A 342 0.27 -32.54 -9.87
C GLU A 342 1.05 -33.83 -9.61
N VAL A 343 2.20 -33.72 -8.93
CA VAL A 343 3.04 -34.90 -8.64
C VAL A 343 2.38 -35.90 -7.69
N LEU A 344 1.34 -35.46 -6.95
CA LEU A 344 0.53 -36.31 -6.09
C LEU A 344 -0.79 -36.73 -6.76
N ASP A 345 -0.94 -36.55 -8.06
CA ASP A 345 -2.14 -37.01 -8.78
C ASP A 345 -2.18 -38.53 -8.89
N LEU A 346 -3.40 -39.09 -8.86
CA LEU A 346 -3.62 -40.53 -8.78
C LEU A 346 -2.91 -41.29 -9.91
N GLU A 347 -2.95 -40.76 -11.13
CA GLU A 347 -2.31 -41.42 -12.28
C GLU A 347 -0.78 -41.37 -12.18
N ASN A 348 -0.21 -40.24 -11.74
CA ASN A 348 1.24 -40.12 -11.53
C ASN A 348 1.73 -41.09 -10.45
N VAL A 349 1.03 -41.13 -9.30
CA VAL A 349 1.36 -42.07 -8.22
C VAL A 349 1.18 -43.52 -8.68
N ARG A 350 0.12 -43.83 -9.43
CA ARG A 350 -0.11 -45.16 -10.01
C ARG A 350 1.02 -45.59 -10.94
N THR A 351 1.52 -44.70 -11.79
CA THR A 351 2.67 -45.00 -12.66
C THR A 351 3.93 -45.30 -11.87
N ILE A 352 4.22 -44.53 -10.81
CA ILE A 352 5.37 -44.78 -9.92
C ILE A 352 5.21 -46.14 -9.22
N CYS A 353 4.01 -46.42 -8.70
CA CYS A 353 3.66 -47.69 -8.09
C CYS A 353 3.90 -48.86 -9.05
N GLN A 354 3.31 -48.86 -10.25
CA GLN A 354 3.45 -49.94 -11.23
C GLN A 354 4.90 -50.25 -11.62
N GLY A 355 5.77 -49.23 -11.66
CA GLY A 355 7.21 -49.41 -11.90
C GLY A 355 7.96 -50.02 -10.71
N THR A 356 7.40 -49.94 -9.51
CA THR A 356 8.03 -50.39 -8.24
C THR A 356 7.60 -51.81 -7.86
N MET A 357 6.31 -52.17 -8.04
CA MET A 357 5.79 -53.50 -7.71
C MET A 357 4.68 -53.93 -8.69
N PRO A 358 4.63 -55.21 -9.12
CA PRO A 358 3.61 -55.71 -10.05
C PRO A 358 2.25 -56.03 -9.38
N SER A 359 1.96 -55.50 -8.18
CA SER A 359 0.74 -55.81 -7.42
C SER A 359 -0.47 -54.99 -7.89
N THR A 360 -1.67 -55.49 -7.58
CA THR A 360 -2.92 -54.78 -7.84
C THR A 360 -3.26 -53.90 -6.65
N TRP A 361 -2.84 -52.62 -6.68
CA TRP A 361 -3.20 -51.64 -5.65
C TRP A 361 -4.71 -51.38 -5.62
N LYS A 362 -5.43 -52.06 -4.74
CA LYS A 362 -6.88 -51.90 -4.57
C LYS A 362 -7.22 -50.58 -3.88
N ASP A 363 -6.46 -50.23 -2.85
CA ASP A 363 -6.81 -49.12 -1.92
C ASP A 363 -6.03 -47.83 -2.18
N LEU A 364 -5.19 -47.78 -3.24
CA LEU A 364 -4.34 -46.61 -3.55
C LEU A 364 -5.12 -45.30 -3.64
N ARG A 365 -6.34 -45.33 -4.20
CA ARG A 365 -7.18 -44.13 -4.29
C ARG A 365 -7.56 -43.61 -2.90
N ASP A 366 -7.92 -44.51 -2.00
CA ASP A 366 -8.39 -44.17 -0.66
C ASP A 366 -7.23 -43.78 0.26
N ASP A 367 -6.08 -44.45 0.15
CA ASP A 367 -4.84 -44.08 0.84
C ASP A 367 -4.36 -42.68 0.41
N LEU A 368 -4.33 -42.42 -0.90
CA LEU A 368 -3.92 -41.12 -1.44
C LEU A 368 -4.89 -40.02 -1.02
N LYS A 369 -6.21 -40.30 -1.00
CA LYS A 369 -7.22 -39.36 -0.54
C LYS A 369 -7.00 -38.99 0.93
N GLN A 370 -6.87 -39.99 1.81
CA GLN A 370 -6.63 -39.76 3.23
C GLN A 370 -5.34 -38.98 3.49
N LEU A 371 -4.26 -39.29 2.76
CA LEU A 371 -3.01 -38.55 2.86
C LEU A 371 -3.16 -37.09 2.41
N LYS A 372 -3.87 -36.84 1.31
CA LYS A 372 -4.14 -35.47 0.83
C LYS A 372 -4.98 -34.67 1.82
N GLU A 373 -6.00 -35.29 2.42
CA GLU A 373 -6.85 -34.65 3.44
C GLU A 373 -6.03 -34.30 4.69
N TYR A 374 -5.22 -35.23 5.19
CA TYR A 374 -4.32 -34.98 6.33
C TYR A 374 -3.29 -33.89 6.04
N VAL A 375 -2.67 -33.91 4.85
CA VAL A 375 -1.72 -32.88 4.43
C VAL A 375 -2.40 -31.52 4.33
N ALA A 376 -3.63 -31.46 3.82
CA ALA A 376 -4.37 -30.21 3.69
C ALA A 376 -4.71 -29.59 5.06
N GLU A 377 -5.06 -30.42 6.05
CA GLU A 377 -5.26 -30.01 7.44
C GLU A 377 -3.94 -29.51 8.06
N LEU A 378 -2.85 -30.28 7.91
CA LEU A 378 -1.54 -29.94 8.47
C LEU A 378 -1.03 -28.58 7.98
N VAL A 379 -1.23 -28.25 6.70
CA VAL A 379 -0.75 -27.01 6.11
C VAL A 379 -1.77 -25.87 6.18
N GLU A 380 -2.91 -26.05 6.84
CA GLU A 380 -4.01 -25.07 6.82
C GLU A 380 -3.55 -23.68 7.28
N GLU A 381 -2.87 -23.60 8.43
CA GLU A 381 -2.43 -22.34 9.00
C GLU A 381 -1.34 -21.68 8.13
N ILE A 382 -0.32 -22.44 7.70
CA ILE A 382 0.77 -21.87 6.89
C ILE A 382 0.30 -21.45 5.48
N ALA A 383 -0.76 -22.08 4.97
CA ALA A 383 -1.40 -21.76 3.70
C ALA A 383 -2.55 -20.75 3.82
N SER A 384 -2.79 -20.18 5.01
CA SER A 384 -3.80 -19.15 5.20
C SER A 384 -3.44 -17.86 4.45
N ASN A 385 -4.46 -17.04 4.17
CA ASN A 385 -4.28 -15.76 3.50
C ASN A 385 -4.80 -14.62 4.36
N GLU A 386 -3.88 -13.78 4.81
CA GLU A 386 -4.15 -12.55 5.58
C GLU A 386 -4.21 -11.30 4.69
N LEU A 387 -4.09 -11.46 3.36
CA LEU A 387 -4.27 -10.38 2.40
C LEU A 387 -5.74 -10.18 2.02
N MET A 388 -6.09 -8.94 1.66
CA MET A 388 -7.41 -8.57 1.15
C MET A 388 -7.65 -8.97 -0.32
N ILE A 389 -6.60 -9.46 -0.99
CA ILE A 389 -6.62 -10.03 -2.35
C ILE A 389 -6.33 -11.52 -2.33
N ASP A 390 -6.87 -12.25 -3.30
CA ASP A 390 -6.54 -13.67 -3.47
C ASP A 390 -5.11 -13.83 -4.04
N PRO A 391 -4.20 -14.56 -3.36
CA PRO A 391 -2.81 -14.67 -3.77
C PRO A 391 -2.62 -15.34 -5.13
N ASP A 392 -3.46 -16.32 -5.47
CA ASP A 392 -3.24 -17.15 -6.65
C ASP A 392 -3.64 -16.40 -7.93
N THR A 393 -4.80 -15.73 -7.93
CA THR A 393 -5.24 -14.85 -9.02
C THR A 393 -4.32 -13.64 -9.20
N ASN A 394 -3.64 -13.20 -8.13
CA ASN A 394 -2.75 -12.06 -8.16
C ASN A 394 -1.28 -12.42 -8.30
N ASN A 395 -0.90 -13.67 -8.59
CA ASN A 395 0.49 -14.09 -8.76
C ASN A 395 1.40 -13.76 -7.55
N ILE A 396 0.91 -14.03 -6.34
CA ILE A 396 1.65 -13.89 -5.09
C ILE A 396 2.15 -15.26 -4.69
N GLY A 397 3.43 -15.56 -4.90
CA GLY A 397 3.96 -16.89 -4.62
C GLY A 397 4.54 -17.08 -3.21
N TYR A 398 4.74 -16.00 -2.46
CA TYR A 398 5.22 -16.06 -1.07
C TYR A 398 4.09 -16.38 -0.08
N LEU A 399 4.48 -16.67 1.17
CA LEU A 399 3.59 -16.93 2.29
C LEU A 399 2.77 -15.68 2.66
N THR A 400 1.49 -15.86 2.97
CA THR A 400 0.58 -14.74 3.29
C THR A 400 -0.15 -14.96 4.62
N CYS A 401 0.31 -15.89 5.44
CA CYS A 401 -0.26 -16.27 6.73
C CYS A 401 0.21 -15.40 7.92
N ALA A 402 1.01 -14.37 7.65
CA ALA A 402 1.59 -13.52 8.70
C ALA A 402 0.49 -12.72 9.41
N LYS A 403 0.27 -13.00 10.71
CA LYS A 403 -0.73 -12.30 11.52
C LYS A 403 -0.15 -10.97 12.05
N VAL A 404 -0.82 -9.87 11.71
CA VAL A 404 -0.47 -8.51 12.17
C VAL A 404 -1.45 -8.08 13.27
N GLY A 405 -0.96 -8.04 14.51
CA GLY A 405 -1.74 -7.65 15.69
C GLY A 405 -1.75 -6.14 15.94
N ASN A 406 -2.50 -5.71 16.96
CA ASN A 406 -2.46 -4.32 17.41
C ASN A 406 -1.07 -3.93 17.96
N ASP A 407 -0.36 -4.90 18.55
CA ASP A 407 1.00 -4.73 19.06
C ASP A 407 2.02 -4.56 17.93
N ASP A 408 1.64 -4.74 16.67
CA ASP A 408 2.53 -4.50 15.52
C ASP A 408 2.31 -3.08 14.91
N ILE A 409 1.36 -2.31 15.45
CA ILE A 409 0.91 -1.02 14.91
C ILE A 409 1.39 0.14 15.80
N PRO A 410 2.32 0.99 15.32
CA PRO A 410 3.00 1.98 16.16
C PRO A 410 2.07 2.99 16.86
N TRP A 411 1.03 3.44 16.18
CA TRP A 411 0.11 4.46 16.72
C TRP A 411 -1.00 3.90 17.61
N ILE A 412 -1.12 2.57 17.72
CA ILE A 412 -2.03 1.94 18.69
C ILE A 412 -1.31 1.76 20.03
N GLN A 413 -0.03 1.39 20.00
CA GLN A 413 0.80 1.26 21.21
C GLN A 413 0.92 2.58 22.00
N THR A 414 1.01 3.71 21.30
CA THR A 414 1.11 5.03 21.93
C THR A 414 -0.17 5.45 22.64
N ALA A 415 -1.34 5.01 22.17
CA ALA A 415 -2.63 5.28 22.82
C ALA A 415 -2.79 4.53 24.16
N GLY A 416 -2.24 3.32 24.28
CA GLY A 416 -2.32 2.51 25.50
C GLY A 416 -1.43 2.99 26.65
N SER A 417 -0.41 3.80 26.37
CA SER A 417 0.54 4.32 27.37
C SER A 417 0.11 5.65 28.00
N SER A 418 -1.08 6.16 27.64
CA SER A 418 -1.61 7.47 28.04
C SER A 418 -2.83 7.37 28.96
N SER A 419 -3.10 6.20 29.55
CA SER A 419 -4.29 5.91 30.36
C SER A 419 -3.96 5.79 31.84
#